data_AF-A0A539EQA2-F1
#
_entry.id   AF-A0A539EQA2-F1
#
_cell.length_a   1.000
_cell.length_b   1.000
_cell.length_c   1.000
_cell.angle_alpha   90.00
_cell.angle_beta   90.00
_cell.angle_gamma   90.00
#
_symmetry.space_group_name_H-M   'P 1'
#
loop_
_entity.id
_entity.type
_entity.pdbx_description
1 polymer ?
#
loop_
_entity_poly.entity_id
_entity_poly.type
_entity_poly.pdbx_seq_one_letter_code
_entity_poly.pdbx_strand_id
1 'polypeptide(L)'
;MSALLVLLMAVGAAADTCVKCHATLEDKHAAIIKSFPRDIHKEKGLSCASCHGGDATKEDMGESMDPAKGFVGVPAPAEMAQFCGKCHSDPNFMRRYNPSLPTDQAAKYATSNHGLRLKGGNLGVATCASCHPAHSIRPPKDPT
;
A
#
# COMPACT_ATOMS: atom_id res chain seq x y z
N MET A 1 -38.47 33.46 5.31
CA MET A 1 -37.46 33.31 4.24
C MET A 1 -36.10 33.29 4.91
N SER A 2 -35.57 32.11 5.27
CA SER A 2 -34.18 31.98 5.72
C SER A 2 -33.66 30.65 5.18
N ALA A 3 -33.01 30.70 4.03
CA ALA A 3 -32.29 29.57 3.48
C ALA A 3 -30.95 29.47 4.22
N LEU A 4 -30.80 28.42 5.03
CA LEU A 4 -29.55 28.08 5.70
C LEU A 4 -28.60 27.51 4.62
N LEU A 5 -27.62 28.31 4.19
CA LEU A 5 -26.60 27.90 3.24
C LEU A 5 -25.62 26.94 3.95
N VAL A 6 -25.76 25.64 3.72
CA VAL A 6 -24.76 24.65 4.16
C VAL A 6 -23.57 24.76 3.20
N LEU A 7 -22.51 25.42 3.64
CA LEU A 7 -21.25 25.49 2.92
C LEU A 7 -20.60 24.10 2.98
N LEU A 8 -20.76 23.28 1.94
CA LEU A 8 -19.92 22.09 1.75
C LEU A 8 -18.48 22.57 1.55
N MET A 9 -17.65 22.43 2.58
CA MET A 9 -16.21 22.53 2.40
C MET A 9 -15.77 21.30 1.60
N ALA A 10 -15.53 21.50 0.30
CA ALA A 10 -14.80 20.55 -0.51
C ALA A 10 -13.39 20.43 0.07
N VAL A 11 -13.12 19.36 0.80
CA VAL A 11 -11.77 18.98 1.20
C VAL A 11 -11.05 18.65 -0.10
N GLY A 12 -10.27 19.60 -0.62
CA GLY A 12 -9.40 19.36 -1.76
C GLY A 12 -8.48 18.19 -1.45
N ALA A 13 -8.51 17.16 -2.30
CA ALA A 13 -7.52 16.09 -2.21
C ALA A 13 -6.13 16.74 -2.23
N ALA A 14 -5.34 16.54 -1.17
CA ALA A 14 -3.97 17.00 -1.13
C ALA A 14 -3.24 16.51 -2.39
N ALA A 15 -2.44 17.38 -3.00
CA ALA A 15 -1.66 17.01 -4.18
C ALA A 15 -0.79 15.80 -3.83
N ASP A 16 -0.96 14.69 -4.57
CA ASP A 16 -0.12 13.50 -4.46
C ASP A 16 1.00 13.63 -5.50
N THR A 17 2.13 14.22 -5.08
CA THR A 17 3.28 14.46 -5.96
C THR A 17 3.93 13.16 -6.41
N CYS A 18 3.77 12.07 -5.65
CA CYS A 18 4.26 10.74 -6.01
C CYS A 18 3.65 10.33 -7.36
N VAL A 19 2.32 10.44 -7.50
CA VAL A 19 1.63 10.12 -8.76
C VAL A 19 2.02 11.08 -9.88
N LYS A 20 2.05 12.39 -9.61
CA LYS A 20 2.38 13.41 -10.61
C LYS A 20 3.75 13.17 -11.26
N CYS A 21 4.77 12.94 -10.45
CA CYS A 21 6.12 12.71 -10.96
C CYS A 21 6.25 11.31 -11.57
N HIS A 22 5.85 10.25 -10.86
CA HIS A 22 6.02 8.88 -11.33
C HIS A 22 5.18 8.52 -12.55
N ALA A 23 4.09 9.23 -12.84
CA ALA A 23 3.33 9.06 -14.09
C ALA A 23 4.11 9.51 -15.34
N THR A 24 5.06 10.43 -15.16
CA THR A 24 5.84 11.02 -16.27
C THR A 24 7.15 10.28 -16.54
N LEU A 25 7.54 9.35 -15.66
CA LEU A 25 8.72 8.52 -15.86
C LEU A 25 8.40 7.45 -16.92
N GLU A 26 9.25 7.28 -17.93
CA GLU A 26 9.08 6.22 -18.93
C GLU A 26 9.62 4.88 -18.43
N ASP A 27 9.22 4.48 -17.22
CA ASP A 27 9.76 3.32 -16.52
C ASP A 27 8.68 2.47 -15.82
N LYS A 28 9.13 1.53 -14.99
CA LYS A 28 8.26 0.67 -14.18
C LYS A 28 7.28 1.44 -13.29
N HIS A 29 7.60 2.67 -12.88
CA HIS A 29 6.73 3.47 -12.03
C HIS A 29 5.50 3.94 -12.81
N ALA A 30 5.62 4.39 -14.06
CA ALA A 30 4.43 4.75 -14.85
C ALA A 30 3.50 3.56 -15.10
N ALA A 31 4.03 2.34 -15.25
CA ALA A 31 3.22 1.13 -15.31
C ALA A 31 2.45 0.88 -14.00
N ILE A 32 3.12 1.04 -12.85
CA ILE A 32 2.50 0.94 -11.52
C ILE A 32 1.40 2.00 -11.34
N ILE A 33 1.66 3.25 -11.74
CA ILE A 33 0.68 4.34 -11.67
C ILE A 33 -0.56 4.02 -12.51
N LYS A 34 -0.42 3.31 -13.64
CA LYS A 34 -1.55 2.88 -14.46
C LYS A 34 -2.35 1.74 -13.82
N SER A 35 -1.71 0.82 -13.08
CA SER A 35 -2.39 -0.34 -12.48
C SER A 35 -3.03 -0.05 -11.13
N PHE A 36 -2.38 0.79 -10.31
CA PHE A 36 -2.75 1.06 -8.92
C PHE A 36 -4.18 1.62 -8.69
N PRO A 37 -4.81 2.37 -9.62
CA PRO A 37 -6.20 2.82 -9.45
C PRO A 37 -7.21 1.70 -9.24
N ARG A 38 -6.89 0.46 -9.63
CA ARG A 38 -7.74 -0.74 -9.43
C ARG A 38 -7.36 -1.56 -8.18
N ASP A 39 -6.42 -1.07 -7.39
CA ASP A 39 -6.00 -1.74 -6.16
C ASP A 39 -7.02 -1.46 -5.04
N ILE A 40 -7.39 -2.51 -4.31
CA ILE A 40 -8.33 -2.41 -3.19
C ILE A 40 -7.85 -1.40 -2.12
N HIS A 41 -6.54 -1.24 -1.94
CA HIS A 41 -5.99 -0.26 -1.00
C HIS A 41 -6.26 1.17 -1.48
N LYS A 42 -6.13 1.43 -2.78
CA LYS A 42 -6.47 2.73 -3.37
C LYS A 42 -7.97 3.01 -3.27
N GLU A 43 -8.82 2.02 -3.54
CA GLU A 43 -10.27 2.12 -3.36
C GLU A 43 -10.66 2.44 -1.91
N LYS A 44 -9.88 1.98 -0.93
CA LYS A 44 -10.05 2.31 0.50
C LYS A 44 -9.34 3.59 0.94
N GLY A 45 -8.83 4.39 -0.01
CA GLY A 45 -8.26 5.70 0.24
C GLY A 45 -6.79 5.71 0.67
N LEU A 46 -6.08 4.57 0.59
CA LEU A 46 -4.65 4.52 0.87
C LEU A 46 -3.86 5.06 -0.34
N SER A 47 -2.90 5.94 -0.05
CA SER A 47 -2.00 6.55 -1.02
C SER A 47 -0.70 5.75 -1.17
N CYS A 48 0.16 6.15 -2.11
CA CYS A 48 1.50 5.59 -2.27
C CYS A 48 2.29 5.67 -0.94
N ALA A 49 2.22 6.82 -0.27
CA ALA A 49 2.88 7.06 1.01
C ALA A 49 2.28 6.26 2.18
N SER A 50 1.05 5.75 2.05
CA SER A 50 0.45 4.90 3.10
C SER A 50 1.19 3.57 3.26
N CYS A 51 1.81 3.08 2.18
CA CYS A 51 2.64 1.87 2.20
C CYS A 51 4.13 2.22 2.22
N HIS A 52 4.55 3.11 1.31
CA HIS A 52 5.96 3.42 1.09
C HIS A 52 6.53 4.50 2.00
N GLY A 53 5.69 5.25 2.74
CA GLY A 53 6.11 6.40 3.55
C GLY A 53 6.53 7.61 2.72
N GLY A 54 7.29 8.53 3.32
CA GLY A 54 7.71 9.77 2.68
C GLY A 54 6.69 10.90 2.81
N ASP A 55 6.85 11.93 1.97
CA ASP A 55 6.06 13.16 2.01
C ASP A 55 5.51 13.51 0.63
N ALA A 56 4.28 13.08 0.38
CA ALA A 56 3.59 13.26 -0.89
C ALA A 56 3.24 14.73 -1.21
N THR A 57 3.55 15.68 -0.34
CA THR A 57 3.31 17.11 -0.57
C THR A 57 4.50 17.84 -1.20
N LYS A 58 5.67 17.17 -1.25
CA LYS A 58 6.92 17.75 -1.76
C LYS A 58 7.14 17.36 -3.21
N GLU A 59 7.64 18.29 -4.01
CA GLU A 59 8.01 18.02 -5.41
C GLU A 59 9.48 17.60 -5.56
N ASP A 60 10.33 18.01 -4.61
CA ASP A 60 11.73 17.59 -4.59
C ASP A 60 11.86 16.11 -4.23
N MET A 61 12.57 15.36 -5.08
CA MET A 61 12.74 13.92 -4.94
C MET A 61 13.36 13.51 -3.60
N GLY A 62 14.36 14.27 -3.12
CA GLY A 62 15.06 14.00 -1.87
C GLY A 62 14.17 14.27 -0.66
N GLU A 63 13.34 15.32 -0.71
CA GLU A 63 12.39 15.64 0.35
C GLU A 63 11.17 14.70 0.39
N SER A 64 10.68 14.25 -0.76
CA SER A 64 9.50 13.37 -0.85
C SER A 64 9.82 11.94 -0.47
N MET A 65 10.99 11.45 -0.86
CA MET A 65 11.46 10.08 -0.62
C MET A 65 12.53 10.00 0.47
N ASP A 66 12.48 10.93 1.43
CA ASP A 66 13.40 10.97 2.56
C ASP A 66 13.15 9.77 3.51
N PRO A 67 14.16 8.90 3.74
CA PRO A 67 14.05 7.83 4.73
C PRO A 67 13.73 8.34 6.15
N ALA A 68 14.14 9.57 6.49
CA ALA A 68 13.81 10.19 7.78
C ALA A 68 12.31 10.47 7.93
N LYS A 69 11.56 10.54 6.83
CA LYS A 69 10.08 10.61 6.80
C LYS A 69 9.44 9.23 6.60
N GLY A 70 10.20 8.16 6.86
CA GLY A 70 9.73 6.79 6.78
C GLY A 70 9.62 6.24 5.35
N PHE A 71 10.24 6.87 4.35
CA PHE A 71 10.27 6.32 3.00
C PHE A 71 11.06 5.01 2.96
N VAL A 72 10.48 3.94 2.40
CA VAL A 72 11.09 2.60 2.39
C VAL A 72 11.38 2.03 0.99
N GLY A 73 11.03 2.75 -0.09
CA GLY A 73 11.24 2.24 -1.45
C GLY A 73 10.56 0.88 -1.68
N VAL A 74 11.20 -0.03 -2.40
CA VAL A 74 10.67 -1.38 -2.66
C VAL A 74 11.14 -2.33 -1.54
N PRO A 75 10.24 -2.91 -0.72
CA PRO A 75 10.63 -3.82 0.35
C PRO A 75 11.35 -5.06 -0.18
N ALA A 76 12.35 -5.55 0.57
CA ALA A 76 13.02 -6.80 0.25
C ALA A 76 12.08 -8.00 0.47
N PRO A 77 12.29 -9.15 -0.21
CA PRO A 77 11.47 -10.34 -0.01
C PRO A 77 11.36 -10.79 1.46
N ALA A 78 12.45 -10.66 2.22
CA ALA A 78 12.51 -10.98 3.65
C ALA A 78 11.59 -10.09 4.51
N GLU A 79 11.28 -8.88 4.06
CA GLU A 79 10.51 -7.87 4.79
C GLU A 79 9.02 -7.92 4.44
N MET A 80 8.65 -8.61 3.35
CA MET A 80 7.32 -8.56 2.75
C MET A 80 6.21 -8.92 3.75
N ALA A 81 6.41 -9.96 4.55
CA ALA A 81 5.41 -10.39 5.54
C ALA A 81 5.17 -9.33 6.62
N GLN A 82 6.24 -8.68 7.09
CA GLN A 82 6.14 -7.59 8.07
C GLN A 82 5.54 -6.34 7.43
N PHE A 83 5.91 -6.03 6.19
CA PHE A 83 5.42 -4.88 5.44
C PHE A 83 3.90 -4.91 5.28
N CYS A 84 3.33 -6.04 4.82
CA CYS A 84 1.89 -6.23 4.75
C CYS A 84 1.26 -6.28 6.17
N GLY A 85 1.96 -6.91 7.11
CA GLY A 85 1.54 -7.08 8.49
C GLY A 85 1.35 -5.78 9.27
N LYS A 86 1.99 -4.67 8.87
CA LYS A 86 1.79 -3.34 9.47
C LYS A 86 0.31 -2.99 9.68
N CYS A 87 -0.52 -3.37 8.71
CA CYS A 87 -1.98 -3.21 8.80
C CYS A 87 -2.69 -4.57 8.93
N HIS A 88 -2.30 -5.55 8.11
CA HIS A 88 -3.01 -6.85 8.04
C HIS A 88 -2.74 -7.78 9.21
N SER A 89 -1.91 -7.38 10.19
CA SER A 89 -1.76 -8.07 11.47
C SER A 89 -2.34 -7.31 12.66
N ASP A 90 -2.97 -6.14 12.44
CA ASP A 90 -3.67 -5.37 13.46
C ASP A 90 -5.20 -5.51 13.30
N PRO A 91 -5.87 -6.28 14.18
CA PRO A 91 -7.32 -6.44 14.12
C PRO A 91 -8.08 -5.14 14.45
N ASN A 92 -7.51 -4.22 15.25
CA ASN A 92 -8.14 -2.92 15.50
C ASN A 92 -8.15 -2.08 14.22
N PHE A 93 -7.02 -2.05 13.52
CA PHE A 93 -6.91 -1.35 12.25
C PHE A 93 -7.88 -1.93 11.20
N MET A 94 -7.82 -3.25 10.98
CA MET A 94 -8.57 -3.89 9.89
C MET A 94 -10.08 -3.89 10.11
N ARG A 95 -10.56 -3.87 11.37
CA ARG A 95 -12.01 -3.74 11.66
C ARG A 95 -12.65 -2.49 11.05
N ARG A 96 -11.88 -1.42 10.83
CA ARG A 96 -12.41 -0.19 10.20
C ARG A 96 -12.69 -0.37 8.71
N TYR A 97 -12.10 -1.38 8.07
CA TYR A 97 -12.20 -1.63 6.63
C TYR A 97 -13.00 -2.89 6.30
N ASN A 98 -12.70 -3.99 7.00
CA ASN A 98 -13.39 -5.27 6.85
C ASN A 98 -13.26 -6.09 8.15
N PRO A 99 -14.26 -6.04 9.05
CA PRO A 99 -14.27 -6.80 10.30
C PRO A 99 -14.16 -8.31 10.14
N SER A 100 -14.54 -8.85 8.97
CA SER A 100 -14.52 -10.29 8.70
C SER A 100 -13.18 -10.78 8.15
N LEU A 101 -12.23 -9.88 7.86
CA LEU A 101 -10.94 -10.27 7.32
C LEU A 101 -10.02 -10.81 8.42
N PRO A 102 -9.45 -12.03 8.29
CA PRO A 102 -8.48 -12.55 9.25
C PRO A 102 -7.19 -11.73 9.27
N THR A 103 -6.60 -11.54 10.45
CA THR A 103 -5.34 -10.80 10.65
C THR A 103 -4.15 -11.68 11.08
N ASP A 104 -4.31 -13.00 11.02
CA ASP A 104 -3.29 -13.97 11.45
C ASP A 104 -2.42 -14.50 10.29
N GLN A 105 -2.56 -13.94 9.08
CA GLN A 105 -1.93 -14.45 7.87
C GLN A 105 -0.40 -14.34 7.91
N ALA A 106 0.16 -13.27 8.47
CA ALA A 106 1.61 -13.13 8.64
C ALA A 106 2.17 -14.19 9.61
N ALA A 107 1.45 -14.48 10.71
CA ALA A 107 1.83 -15.52 11.66
C ALA A 107 1.79 -16.91 11.00
N LYS A 108 0.74 -17.22 10.24
CA LYS A 108 0.63 -18.45 9.45
C LYS A 108 1.73 -18.58 8.40
N TYR A 109 2.07 -17.47 7.72
CA TYR A 109 3.17 -17.46 6.75
C TYR A 109 4.50 -17.79 7.43
N ALA A 110 4.79 -17.22 8.59
CA ALA A 110 6.04 -17.44 9.33
C ALA A 110 6.27 -18.92 9.69
N THR A 111 5.21 -19.68 9.93
CA THR A 111 5.27 -21.12 10.22
C THR A 111 5.12 -22.02 8.99
N SER A 112 4.85 -21.45 7.80
CA SER A 112 4.70 -22.20 6.55
C SER A 112 6.06 -22.61 5.98
N ASN A 113 6.06 -23.53 5.01
CA ASN A 113 7.27 -23.90 4.27
C ASN A 113 7.93 -22.69 3.57
N HIS A 114 7.15 -21.70 3.11
CA HIS A 114 7.70 -20.47 2.52
C HIS A 114 8.43 -19.65 3.58
N GLY A 115 7.79 -19.37 4.72
CA GLY A 115 8.37 -18.58 5.80
C GLY A 115 9.58 -19.24 6.45
N LEU A 116 9.54 -20.56 6.67
CA LEU A 116 10.67 -21.31 7.22
C LEU A 116 11.89 -21.29 6.29
N ARG A 117 11.68 -21.46 4.98
CA ARG A 117 12.76 -21.38 3.98
C ARG A 117 13.29 -19.95 3.82
N LEU A 118 12.42 -18.93 3.91
CA LEU A 118 12.84 -17.52 3.92
C LEU A 118 13.73 -17.22 5.12
N LYS A 119 13.33 -17.69 6.32
CA LYS A 119 14.13 -17.56 7.55
C LYS A 119 15.48 -18.28 7.43
N GLY A 120 15.53 -19.37 6.67
CA GLY A 120 16.77 -20.06 6.30
C GLY A 120 17.61 -19.35 5.23
N GLY A 121 17.24 -18.15 4.78
CA GLY A 121 17.99 -17.35 3.81
C GLY A 121 17.61 -17.55 2.35
N ASN A 122 16.59 -18.38 2.05
CA ASN A 122 16.14 -18.55 0.67
C ASN A 122 15.24 -17.38 0.24
N LEU A 123 15.81 -16.41 -0.47
CA LEU A 123 15.08 -15.24 -0.98
C LEU A 123 14.20 -15.54 -2.21
N GLY A 124 14.30 -16.72 -2.81
CA GLY A 124 13.53 -17.14 -3.98
C GLY A 124 12.20 -17.82 -3.67
N VAL A 125 11.78 -17.83 -2.40
CA VAL A 125 10.49 -18.39 -2.00
C VAL A 125 9.34 -17.44 -2.31
N ALA A 126 8.14 -17.98 -2.43
CA ALA A 126 6.94 -17.15 -2.56
C ALA A 126 6.75 -16.27 -1.31
N THR A 127 6.47 -14.99 -1.54
CA THR A 127 6.08 -14.02 -0.52
C THR A 127 4.62 -13.64 -0.70
N CYS A 128 4.10 -12.74 0.14
CA CYS A 128 2.74 -12.21 0.01
C CYS A 128 2.50 -11.66 -1.41
N ALA A 129 3.47 -10.89 -1.93
CA ALA A 129 3.38 -10.24 -3.23
C ALA A 129 3.51 -11.20 -4.44
N SER A 130 3.96 -12.44 -4.22
CA SER A 130 4.06 -13.46 -5.28
C SER A 130 2.70 -13.95 -5.75
N CYS A 131 1.67 -13.91 -4.88
CA CYS A 131 0.30 -14.31 -5.22
C CYS A 131 -0.69 -13.14 -5.13
N HIS A 132 -0.39 -12.12 -4.33
CA HIS A 132 -1.18 -10.89 -4.21
C HIS A 132 -0.37 -9.68 -4.72
N PRO A 133 -0.37 -9.37 -6.03
CA PRO A 133 0.52 -8.35 -6.59
C PRO A 133 0.23 -6.95 -6.04
N ALA A 134 1.18 -6.36 -5.30
CA ALA A 134 0.99 -5.20 -4.41
C ALA A 134 0.45 -3.89 -5.02
N HIS A 135 0.51 -3.73 -6.34
CA HIS A 135 0.03 -2.54 -7.06
C HIS A 135 -1.17 -2.82 -7.96
N SER A 136 -1.86 -3.94 -7.72
CA SER A 136 -3.07 -4.35 -8.41
C SER A 136 -3.82 -5.43 -7.62
N ILE A 137 -3.75 -5.39 -6.28
CA ILE A 137 -4.45 -6.35 -5.41
C ILE A 137 -5.95 -6.08 -5.52
N ARG A 138 -6.71 -7.13 -5.83
CA ARG A 138 -8.16 -7.06 -5.99
C ARG A 138 -8.89 -7.85 -4.89
N PRO A 139 -10.14 -7.49 -4.59
CA PRO A 139 -10.96 -8.29 -3.69
C PRO A 139 -11.24 -9.69 -4.28
N PRO A 140 -11.47 -10.73 -3.45
CA PRO A 140 -11.66 -12.11 -3.95
C PRO A 140 -12.86 -12.32 -4.88
N LYS A 141 -13.81 -11.38 -4.89
CA LYS A 141 -15.02 -11.40 -5.73
C LYS A 141 -14.89 -10.53 -6.98
N ASP A 142 -13.72 -9.93 -7.22
CA ASP A 142 -13.47 -9.22 -8.47
C ASP A 142 -13.46 -10.22 -9.63
N PRO A 143 -14.36 -10.09 -10.63
CA PRO A 143 -14.46 -11.02 -11.75
C PRO A 143 -13.43 -10.75 -12.86
N THR A 144 -12.58 -9.74 -12.71
CA THR A 144 -11.63 -9.27 -13.75
C THR A 144 -10.18 -9.45 -13.37
#